data_AF-A0A9P8KPI1-F1
#
_entry.id   AF-A0A9P8KPI1-F1
#
_cell.length_a   1.000
_cell.length_b   1.000
_cell.length_c   1.000
_cell.angle_alpha   90.00
_cell.angle_beta   90.00
_cell.angle_gamma   90.00
#
_symmetry.space_group_name_H-M   'P 1'
#
loop_
_entity.id
_entity.type
_entity.pdbx_description
1 polymer ?
#
loop_
_entity_poly.entity_id
_entity_poly.type
_entity_poly.pdbx_seq_one_letter_code
_entity_poly.pdbx_strand_id
1 'polypeptide(L)'
;MSETPTLQEPLQEPPLPPILERNGFQLRNRVFSIDGVERYDGPRLQKLFNPPTLSQPQDQRYTETDTLKLFKKQFFTAQLQFYEIPFKKSSSKPQLHLLLQDAVRQGKCDRLALSILELETIMRADHEPPQAEWEANYIAWRKEKRRRNDEAFRSARSASERAALDPERFIATYFLTNGKQDMTKVRKPLVLRKVQNARKFEDMAKKKAPSLFIWHTRSDRNVYIGWSREKVLDLAYRITKDDEKANKARLKALWEQQLERHREYIAQAQLGEPSRGPNKQPEGFSLDRCKGSYVVRCKEIADEWLSYLKGRTFTMDIWSRDENTLVAAFDFGLIEGTMILGMTEDLLKDDPYESDQDDEARFSDEEEEKISLEEEMRRFLEWGSGRKRKRGDEAELEAKRQAKAMRRAAEPVPEFRQRRVYFRSRGRRTDKGQVIYEPDAGHLDFRTDDCVEFAGRVYLMTWVGKNVWFYGYKVSDTPRVEPEDYDTLFKRSGSRYIKSDIKNL
;
A
#
# COMPACT_ATOMS: atom_id res chain seq x y z
N MET A 1 -51.31 -4.46 6.44
CA MET A 1 -50.27 -4.97 7.35
C MET A 1 -49.03 -5.16 6.52
N SER A 2 -48.05 -4.28 6.69
CA SER A 2 -46.85 -4.22 5.87
C SER A 2 -45.79 -5.10 6.53
N GLU A 3 -45.56 -6.28 5.99
CA GLU A 3 -44.48 -7.15 6.43
C GLU A 3 -43.14 -6.48 6.07
N THR A 4 -42.49 -5.96 7.10
CA THR A 4 -41.06 -5.60 7.09
C THR A 4 -40.24 -6.79 6.59
N PRO A 5 -39.36 -6.63 5.60
CA PRO A 5 -38.51 -7.71 5.14
C PRO A 5 -37.52 -8.06 6.26
N THR A 6 -37.69 -9.24 6.82
CA THR A 6 -36.80 -9.81 7.83
C THR A 6 -35.37 -9.79 7.30
N LEU A 7 -34.48 -9.12 8.01
CA LEU A 7 -33.03 -9.17 7.79
C LEU A 7 -32.63 -10.65 7.73
N GLN A 8 -32.29 -11.15 6.53
CA GLN A 8 -31.87 -12.53 6.34
C GLN A 8 -30.65 -12.79 7.23
N GLU A 9 -30.78 -13.72 8.19
CA GLU A 9 -29.68 -14.12 9.06
C GLU A 9 -28.46 -14.51 8.23
N PRO A 10 -27.24 -14.09 8.63
CA PRO A 10 -26.01 -14.44 7.92
C PRO A 10 -25.90 -15.97 7.80
N LEU A 11 -25.44 -16.44 6.63
CA LEU A 11 -25.27 -17.87 6.42
C LEU A 11 -24.22 -18.37 7.42
N GLN A 12 -24.59 -19.35 8.25
CA GLN A 12 -23.65 -19.97 9.19
C GLN A 12 -22.44 -20.55 8.45
N GLU A 13 -21.32 -20.65 9.16
CA GLU A 13 -20.10 -21.29 8.64
C GLU A 13 -20.37 -22.74 8.18
N PRO A 14 -19.59 -23.26 7.22
CA PRO A 14 -19.74 -24.66 6.82
C PRO A 14 -19.56 -25.58 8.03
N PRO A 15 -20.41 -26.61 8.19
CA PRO A 15 -20.26 -27.56 9.29
C PRO A 15 -18.88 -28.23 9.21
N LEU A 16 -18.19 -28.35 10.34
CA LEU A 16 -16.87 -28.96 10.43
C LEU A 16 -16.98 -30.49 10.37
N PRO A 17 -16.08 -31.18 9.65
CA PRO A 17 -16.10 -32.64 9.59
C PRO A 17 -15.81 -33.23 10.98
N PRO A 18 -16.51 -34.30 11.38
CA PRO A 18 -16.29 -34.95 12.66
C PRO A 18 -14.90 -35.58 12.70
N ILE A 19 -14.25 -35.47 13.85
CA ILE A 19 -12.95 -36.09 14.13
C ILE A 19 -13.16 -37.05 15.30
N LEU A 20 -12.81 -38.31 15.10
CA LEU A 20 -12.80 -39.31 16.17
C LEU A 20 -11.36 -39.63 16.54
N GLU A 21 -11.00 -39.45 17.82
CA GLU A 21 -9.67 -39.72 18.34
C GLU A 21 -9.69 -40.83 19.40
N ARG A 22 -8.80 -41.81 19.28
CA ARG A 22 -8.61 -42.88 20.28
C ARG A 22 -7.17 -43.36 20.28
N ASN A 23 -6.58 -43.50 21.47
CA ASN A 23 -5.23 -44.07 21.65
C ASN A 23 -4.14 -43.42 20.78
N GLY A 24 -4.26 -42.11 20.51
CA GLY A 24 -3.33 -41.37 19.64
C GLY A 24 -3.56 -41.57 18.13
N PHE A 25 -4.59 -42.32 17.74
CA PHE A 25 -5.08 -42.42 16.37
C PHE A 25 -6.26 -41.48 16.17
N GLN A 26 -6.42 -40.99 14.95
CA GLN A 26 -7.54 -40.14 14.55
C GLN A 26 -8.17 -40.66 13.25
N LEU A 27 -9.49 -40.53 13.16
CA LEU A 27 -10.27 -40.78 11.95
C LEU A 27 -10.96 -39.49 11.54
N ARG A 28 -10.61 -38.98 10.36
CA ARG A 28 -11.16 -37.74 9.79
C ARG A 28 -11.39 -37.94 8.31
N ASN A 29 -12.58 -37.58 7.80
CA ASN A 29 -12.96 -37.80 6.40
C ASN A 29 -12.69 -39.25 5.92
N ARG A 30 -12.99 -40.24 6.77
CA ARG A 30 -12.73 -41.68 6.50
C ARG A 30 -11.25 -42.07 6.38
N VAL A 31 -10.32 -41.17 6.70
CA VAL A 31 -8.87 -41.42 6.69
C VAL A 31 -8.37 -41.70 8.10
N PHE A 32 -7.81 -42.90 8.31
CA PHE A 32 -7.22 -43.33 9.57
C PHE A 32 -5.75 -42.90 9.62
N SER A 33 -5.38 -42.09 10.60
CA SER A 33 -4.08 -41.43 10.66
C SER A 33 -3.59 -41.24 12.09
N ILE A 34 -2.32 -40.89 12.25
CA ILE A 34 -1.72 -40.40 13.49
C ILE A 34 -1.15 -39.01 13.19
N ASP A 35 -1.56 -37.98 13.92
CA ASP A 35 -1.13 -36.59 13.71
C ASP A 35 -1.23 -36.10 12.25
N GLY A 36 -2.24 -36.58 11.50
CA GLY A 36 -2.47 -36.26 10.09
C GLY A 36 -1.61 -37.05 9.11
N VAL A 37 -0.84 -38.04 9.58
CA VAL A 37 -0.03 -38.93 8.75
C VAL A 37 -0.74 -40.26 8.57
N GLU A 38 -1.01 -40.63 7.32
CA GLU A 38 -1.57 -41.93 6.93
C GLU A 38 -0.53 -43.05 7.03
N ARG A 39 -0.99 -44.30 7.17
CA ARG A 39 -0.10 -45.48 7.13
C ARG A 39 0.43 -45.71 5.71
N TYR A 40 1.73 -45.99 5.62
CA TYR A 40 2.38 -46.46 4.39
C TYR A 40 2.74 -47.92 4.59
N ASP A 41 2.30 -48.81 3.67
CA ASP A 41 2.67 -50.22 3.72
C ASP A 41 4.17 -50.47 3.52
N GLY A 42 4.65 -51.64 3.96
CA GLY A 42 6.04 -52.07 3.86
C GLY A 42 6.63 -51.91 2.45
N PRO A 43 5.98 -52.41 1.39
CA PRO A 43 6.45 -52.23 0.01
C PRO A 43 6.61 -50.77 -0.41
N ARG A 44 5.68 -49.89 -0.03
CA ARG A 44 5.76 -48.45 -0.33
C ARG A 44 6.86 -47.78 0.47
N LEU A 45 7.04 -48.13 1.74
CA LEU A 45 8.16 -47.66 2.56
C LEU A 45 9.50 -48.11 1.97
N GLN A 46 9.61 -49.36 1.50
CA GLN A 46 10.82 -49.89 0.85
C GLN A 46 11.21 -49.05 -0.37
N LYS A 47 10.23 -48.67 -1.20
CA LYS A 47 10.45 -47.78 -2.36
C LYS A 47 10.90 -46.38 -1.93
N LEU A 48 10.30 -45.82 -0.88
CA LEU A 48 10.66 -44.49 -0.35
C LEU A 48 12.09 -44.46 0.22
N PHE A 49 12.53 -45.53 0.90
CA PHE A 49 13.89 -45.61 1.44
C PHE A 49 14.94 -46.00 0.41
N ASN A 50 14.53 -46.57 -0.73
CA ASN A 50 15.45 -47.00 -1.79
C ASN A 50 15.01 -46.52 -3.18
N PRO A 51 14.90 -45.21 -3.45
CA PRO A 51 14.49 -44.71 -4.77
C PRO A 51 15.29 -45.29 -5.95
N PRO A 52 16.62 -45.51 -5.87
CA PRO A 52 17.40 -46.10 -6.98
C PRO A 52 16.95 -47.51 -7.41
N THR A 53 16.18 -48.21 -6.58
CA THR A 53 15.63 -49.54 -6.91
C THR A 53 14.43 -49.49 -7.84
N LEU A 54 13.90 -48.29 -8.13
CA LEU A 54 12.78 -48.10 -9.04
C LEU A 54 13.26 -48.18 -10.48
N SER A 55 12.54 -48.95 -11.32
CA SER A 55 12.97 -49.23 -12.69
C SER A 55 12.89 -48.03 -13.64
N GLN A 56 11.99 -47.07 -13.38
CA GLN A 56 11.82 -45.89 -14.23
C GLN A 56 12.48 -44.63 -13.62
N PRO A 57 13.33 -43.90 -14.36
CA PRO A 57 13.95 -42.66 -13.87
C PRO A 57 12.94 -41.57 -13.44
N GLN A 58 11.76 -41.56 -14.04
CA GLN A 58 10.70 -40.62 -13.67
C GLN A 58 10.12 -40.94 -12.28
N ASP A 59 9.91 -42.22 -11.97
CA ASP A 59 9.44 -42.68 -10.65
C ASP A 59 10.48 -42.42 -9.56
N GLN A 60 11.76 -42.53 -9.88
CA GLN A 60 12.86 -42.15 -8.99
C GLN A 60 12.75 -40.68 -8.58
N ARG A 61 12.65 -39.77 -9.55
CA ARG A 61 12.53 -38.32 -9.31
C ARG A 61 11.28 -37.94 -8.52
N TYR A 62 10.13 -38.57 -8.82
CA TYR A 62 8.90 -38.35 -8.06
C TYR A 62 9.06 -38.82 -6.60
N THR A 63 9.64 -40.01 -6.40
CA THR A 63 9.87 -40.58 -5.06
C THR A 63 10.87 -39.76 -4.24
N GLU A 64 11.94 -39.25 -4.86
CA GLU A 64 12.88 -38.33 -4.22
C GLU A 64 12.20 -37.02 -3.80
N THR A 65 11.35 -36.47 -4.66
CA THR A 65 10.58 -35.25 -4.34
C THR A 65 9.59 -35.49 -3.20
N ASP A 66 8.93 -36.64 -3.19
CA ASP A 66 7.98 -37.02 -2.15
C ASP A 66 8.67 -37.30 -0.81
N THR A 67 9.83 -37.96 -0.81
CA THR A 67 10.60 -38.20 0.43
C THR A 67 11.03 -36.88 1.08
N LEU A 68 11.46 -35.88 0.30
CA LEU A 68 11.78 -34.54 0.83
C LEU A 68 10.60 -33.89 1.55
N LYS A 69 9.37 -34.08 1.04
CA LYS A 69 8.14 -33.54 1.64
C LYS A 69 7.68 -34.34 2.86
N LEU A 70 7.77 -35.67 2.77
CA LEU A 70 7.20 -36.60 3.73
C LEU A 70 8.11 -36.84 4.93
N PHE A 71 9.44 -36.91 4.76
CA PHE A 71 10.41 -37.31 5.80
C PHE A 71 10.63 -36.22 6.87
N LYS A 72 9.56 -35.81 7.52
CA LYS A 72 9.52 -34.98 8.72
C LYS A 72 9.51 -35.87 9.94
N LYS A 73 9.85 -35.32 11.11
CA LYS A 73 9.85 -36.08 12.38
C LYS A 73 8.51 -36.79 12.63
N GLN A 74 7.39 -36.10 12.39
CA GLN A 74 6.02 -36.62 12.54
C GLN A 74 5.75 -37.86 11.68
N PHE A 75 6.27 -37.90 10.45
CA PHE A 75 6.09 -39.06 9.57
C PHE A 75 6.72 -40.30 10.19
N PHE A 76 7.98 -40.21 10.64
CA PHE A 76 8.67 -41.35 11.22
C PHE A 76 7.99 -41.84 12.50
N THR A 77 7.62 -40.92 13.41
CA THR A 77 6.93 -41.30 14.65
C THR A 77 5.57 -41.95 14.38
N ALA A 78 4.81 -41.44 13.41
CA ALA A 78 3.52 -42.02 13.04
C ALA A 78 3.69 -43.42 12.43
N GLN A 79 4.60 -43.63 11.47
CA GLN A 79 4.83 -44.95 10.90
C GLN A 79 5.32 -45.95 11.95
N LEU A 80 6.28 -45.56 12.80
CA LEU A 80 6.76 -46.42 13.89
C LEU A 80 5.62 -46.81 14.85
N GLN A 81 4.71 -45.88 15.16
CA GLN A 81 3.55 -46.15 16.00
C GLN A 81 2.52 -47.05 15.31
N PHE A 82 2.26 -46.88 14.01
CA PHE A 82 1.39 -47.79 13.24
C PHE A 82 1.89 -49.24 13.30
N TYR A 83 3.19 -49.45 13.20
CA TYR A 83 3.82 -50.77 13.22
C TYR A 83 4.21 -51.25 14.63
N GLU A 84 3.77 -50.55 15.68
CA GLU A 84 4.08 -50.86 17.09
C GLU A 84 5.59 -51.02 17.37
N ILE A 85 6.44 -50.32 16.61
CA ILE A 85 7.90 -50.34 16.77
C ILE A 85 8.26 -49.37 17.92
N PRO A 86 8.91 -49.84 19.00
CA PRO A 86 9.24 -48.98 20.13
C PRO A 86 10.21 -47.86 19.76
N PHE A 87 9.88 -46.62 20.13
CA PHE A 87 10.76 -45.46 19.95
C PHE A 87 10.60 -44.45 21.08
N LYS A 88 11.61 -43.59 21.28
CA LYS A 88 11.52 -42.47 22.23
C LYS A 88 11.00 -41.24 21.49
N LYS A 89 9.94 -40.59 21.99
CA LYS A 89 9.38 -39.36 21.39
C LYS A 89 10.42 -38.21 21.34
N SER A 90 11.40 -38.22 22.25
CA SER A 90 12.51 -37.27 22.28
C SER A 90 13.60 -37.53 21.22
N SER A 91 13.59 -38.67 20.53
CA SER A 91 14.59 -38.99 19.50
C SER A 91 14.63 -37.96 18.37
N SER A 92 15.82 -37.78 17.80
CA SER A 92 16.05 -36.87 16.68
C SER A 92 15.52 -37.46 15.36
N LYS A 93 15.27 -36.61 14.35
CA LYS A 93 14.82 -37.05 13.03
C LYS A 93 15.77 -38.10 12.41
N PRO A 94 17.11 -37.93 12.40
CA PRO A 94 18.03 -38.95 11.88
C PRO A 94 17.93 -40.30 12.60
N GLN A 95 17.76 -40.29 13.94
CA GLN A 95 17.60 -41.52 14.71
C GLN A 95 16.30 -42.26 14.35
N LEU A 96 15.19 -41.53 14.24
CA LEU A 96 13.90 -42.09 13.86
C LEU A 96 13.89 -42.60 12.40
N HIS A 97 14.60 -41.90 11.50
CA HIS A 97 14.80 -42.33 10.12
C HIS A 97 15.52 -43.67 10.06
N LEU A 98 16.67 -43.79 10.73
CA LEU A 98 17.45 -45.04 10.75
C LEU A 98 16.66 -46.19 11.37
N LEU A 99 15.92 -45.93 12.45
CA LEU A 99 15.08 -46.93 13.10
C LEU A 99 13.97 -47.44 12.17
N LEU A 100 13.25 -46.54 11.49
CA LEU A 100 12.20 -46.94 10.55
C LEU A 100 12.80 -47.67 9.33
N GLN A 101 13.93 -47.19 8.80
CA GLN A 101 14.61 -47.82 7.68
C GLN A 101 15.04 -49.26 8.01
N ASP A 102 15.61 -49.49 9.20
CA ASP A 102 16.01 -50.81 9.68
C ASP A 102 14.80 -51.74 9.85
N ALA A 103 13.71 -51.23 10.44
CA ALA A 103 12.48 -51.99 10.59
C ALA A 103 11.85 -52.40 9.24
N VAL A 104 11.89 -51.50 8.26
CA VAL A 104 11.45 -51.76 6.88
C VAL A 104 12.32 -52.84 6.23
N ARG A 105 13.66 -52.77 6.36
CA ARG A 105 14.59 -53.79 5.84
C ARG A 105 14.38 -55.16 6.46
N GLN A 106 13.93 -55.21 7.72
CA GLN A 106 13.64 -56.45 8.45
C GLN A 106 12.22 -57.00 8.17
N GLY A 107 11.43 -56.34 7.31
CA GLY A 107 10.05 -56.76 7.00
C GLY A 107 9.06 -56.50 8.14
N LYS A 108 9.44 -55.75 9.18
CA LYS A 108 8.57 -55.45 10.33
C LYS A 108 7.38 -54.55 9.96
N CYS A 109 7.47 -53.86 8.82
CA CYS A 109 6.43 -53.00 8.29
C CYS A 109 5.50 -53.69 7.26
N ASP A 110 5.67 -55.00 7.03
CA ASP A 110 4.87 -55.73 6.02
C ASP A 110 3.49 -56.16 6.54
N ARG A 111 3.32 -56.23 7.86
CA ARG A 111 2.06 -56.61 8.51
C ARG A 111 1.71 -55.62 9.60
N LEU A 112 0.41 -55.36 9.74
CA LEU A 112 -0.13 -54.53 10.81
C LEU A 112 -0.56 -55.43 11.97
N ALA A 113 -0.36 -54.96 13.21
CA ALA A 113 -0.83 -55.68 14.39
C ALA A 113 -2.37 -55.79 14.39
N LEU A 114 -2.90 -56.92 14.87
CA LEU A 114 -4.34 -57.16 14.96
C LEU A 114 -5.04 -56.09 15.82
N SER A 115 -4.39 -55.65 16.89
CA SER A 115 -4.82 -54.55 17.77
C SER A 115 -5.17 -53.28 16.99
N ILE A 116 -4.33 -52.88 16.02
CA ILE A 116 -4.52 -51.68 15.23
C ILE A 116 -5.61 -51.87 14.18
N LEU A 117 -5.71 -53.06 13.58
CA LEU A 117 -6.79 -53.39 12.64
C LEU A 117 -8.17 -53.40 13.32
N GLU A 118 -8.26 -53.98 14.52
CA GLU A 118 -9.47 -53.97 15.34
C GLU A 118 -9.84 -52.55 15.75
N LEU A 119 -8.85 -51.76 16.21
CA LEU A 119 -9.06 -50.35 16.55
C LEU A 119 -9.58 -49.54 15.36
N GLU A 120 -8.97 -49.69 14.18
CA GLU A 120 -9.41 -49.03 12.96
C GLU A 120 -10.85 -49.43 12.61
N THR A 121 -11.19 -50.71 12.70
CA THR A 121 -12.54 -51.23 12.42
C THR A 121 -13.58 -50.62 13.36
N ILE A 122 -13.30 -50.60 14.66
CA ILE A 122 -14.20 -50.01 15.68
C ILE A 122 -14.32 -48.50 15.45
N MET A 123 -13.22 -47.80 15.21
CA MET A 123 -13.25 -46.36 14.95
C MET A 123 -14.02 -46.02 13.68
N ARG A 124 -13.93 -46.83 12.63
CA ARG A 124 -14.72 -46.65 11.40
C ARG A 124 -16.21 -46.85 11.68
N ALA A 125 -16.58 -47.91 12.39
CA ALA A 125 -17.97 -48.16 12.77
C ALA A 125 -18.58 -47.00 13.59
N ASP A 126 -17.81 -46.45 14.54
CA ASP A 126 -18.27 -45.36 15.39
C ASP A 126 -18.27 -43.98 14.69
N HIS A 127 -17.43 -43.81 13.68
CA HIS A 127 -17.34 -42.57 12.90
C HIS A 127 -18.36 -42.49 11.77
N GLU A 128 -18.85 -43.62 11.25
CA GLU A 128 -19.78 -43.65 10.13
C GLU A 128 -21.07 -42.86 10.40
N PRO A 129 -21.77 -43.00 11.54
CA PRO A 129 -22.98 -42.22 11.82
C PRO A 129 -22.76 -40.69 11.84
N PRO A 130 -21.82 -40.12 12.63
CA PRO A 130 -21.58 -38.68 12.62
C PRO A 130 -21.03 -38.19 11.27
N GLN A 131 -20.27 -39.03 10.55
CA GLN A 131 -19.78 -38.69 9.21
C GLN A 131 -20.94 -38.58 8.20
N ALA A 132 -21.90 -39.51 8.21
CA ALA A 132 -23.07 -39.48 7.35
C ALA A 132 -23.97 -38.27 7.66
N GLU A 133 -24.18 -37.96 8.94
CA GLU A 133 -24.93 -36.78 9.37
C GLU A 133 -24.23 -35.48 8.90
N TRP A 134 -22.92 -35.39 9.08
CA TRP A 134 -22.13 -34.26 8.59
C TRP A 134 -22.22 -34.10 7.06
N GLU A 135 -22.10 -35.20 6.30
CA GLU A 135 -22.23 -35.18 4.84
C GLU A 135 -23.60 -34.64 4.39
N ALA A 136 -24.68 -35.09 5.02
CA ALA A 136 -26.04 -34.60 4.76
C ALA A 136 -26.18 -33.11 5.08
N ASN A 137 -25.70 -32.67 6.26
CA ASN A 137 -25.71 -31.27 6.68
C ASN A 137 -24.88 -30.39 5.75
N TYR A 138 -23.72 -30.86 5.32
CA TYR A 138 -22.85 -30.14 4.39
C TYR A 138 -23.49 -30.00 3.00
N ILE A 139 -24.16 -31.04 2.50
CA ILE A 139 -24.92 -30.97 1.23
C ILE A 139 -26.06 -29.96 1.34
N ALA A 140 -26.84 -30.00 2.43
CA ALA A 140 -27.93 -29.06 2.68
C ALA A 140 -27.41 -27.61 2.76
N TRP A 141 -26.34 -27.38 3.53
CA TRP A 141 -25.67 -26.09 3.63
C TRP A 141 -25.19 -25.60 2.26
N ARG A 142 -24.57 -26.47 1.45
CA ARG A 142 -24.10 -26.12 0.11
C ARG A 142 -25.25 -25.74 -0.82
N LYS A 143 -26.38 -26.44 -0.73
CA LYS A 143 -27.60 -26.15 -1.49
C LYS A 143 -28.19 -24.80 -1.09
N GLU A 144 -28.27 -24.50 0.21
CA GLU A 144 -28.75 -23.21 0.70
C GLU A 144 -27.80 -22.06 0.33
N LYS A 145 -26.49 -22.26 0.50
CA LYS A 145 -25.47 -21.29 0.04
C LYS A 145 -25.62 -20.99 -1.45
N ARG A 146 -25.81 -22.02 -2.27
CA ARG A 146 -26.06 -21.86 -3.71
C ARG A 146 -27.35 -21.09 -3.96
N ARG A 147 -28.45 -21.43 -3.26
CA ARG A 147 -29.73 -20.73 -3.38
C ARG A 147 -29.59 -19.23 -3.06
N ARG A 148 -28.91 -18.88 -1.96
CA ARG A 148 -28.64 -17.48 -1.57
C ARG A 148 -27.77 -16.76 -2.58
N ASN A 149 -26.70 -17.41 -3.07
CA ASN A 149 -25.86 -16.84 -4.13
C ASN A 149 -26.66 -16.62 -5.43
N ASP A 150 -27.55 -17.55 -5.79
CA ASP A 150 -28.42 -17.44 -6.96
C ASP A 150 -29.46 -16.33 -6.82
N GLU A 151 -29.98 -16.12 -5.61
CA GLU A 151 -30.89 -15.02 -5.27
C GLU A 151 -30.13 -13.68 -5.33
N ALA A 152 -28.99 -13.57 -4.66
CA ALA A 152 -28.14 -12.39 -4.67
C ALA A 152 -27.69 -11.98 -6.09
N PHE A 153 -27.33 -12.96 -6.93
CA PHE A 153 -26.95 -12.69 -8.31
C PHE A 153 -28.16 -12.17 -9.14
N ARG A 154 -29.36 -12.71 -8.89
CA ARG A 154 -30.60 -12.25 -9.55
C ARG A 154 -31.01 -10.85 -9.08
N SER A 155 -30.89 -10.57 -7.79
CA SER A 155 -31.25 -9.28 -7.18
C SER A 155 -30.21 -8.18 -7.43
N ALA A 156 -28.98 -8.53 -7.84
CA ALA A 156 -27.94 -7.58 -8.19
C ALA A 156 -28.40 -6.64 -9.31
N ARG A 157 -28.28 -5.34 -9.04
CA ARG A 157 -28.81 -4.24 -9.87
C ARG A 157 -27.88 -3.87 -11.01
N SER A 158 -26.59 -4.15 -10.85
CA SER A 158 -25.56 -3.73 -11.79
C SER A 158 -24.71 -4.90 -12.30
N ALA A 159 -24.15 -4.72 -13.50
CA ALA A 159 -23.16 -5.65 -14.06
C ALA A 159 -21.92 -5.80 -13.15
N SER A 160 -21.53 -4.72 -12.47
CA SER A 160 -20.43 -4.72 -11.49
C SER A 160 -20.73 -5.63 -10.31
N GLU A 161 -21.92 -5.54 -9.71
CA GLU A 161 -22.33 -6.41 -8.59
C GLU A 161 -22.38 -7.88 -9.01
N ARG A 162 -22.94 -8.17 -10.19
CA ARG A 162 -23.00 -9.54 -10.71
C ARG A 162 -21.61 -10.12 -10.96
N ALA A 163 -20.70 -9.34 -11.54
CA ALA A 163 -19.31 -9.74 -11.73
C ALA A 163 -18.57 -9.94 -10.40
N ALA A 164 -18.90 -9.17 -9.36
CA ALA A 164 -18.30 -9.33 -8.04
C ALA A 164 -18.82 -10.57 -7.29
N LEU A 165 -20.09 -10.93 -7.46
CA LEU A 165 -20.72 -12.09 -6.81
C LEU A 165 -20.30 -13.42 -7.47
N ASP A 166 -20.38 -13.48 -8.79
CA ASP A 166 -20.05 -14.69 -9.57
C ASP A 166 -19.49 -14.28 -10.95
N PRO A 167 -18.16 -14.14 -11.06
CA PRO A 167 -17.49 -13.78 -12.31
C PRO A 167 -17.80 -14.72 -13.48
N GLU A 168 -17.90 -16.03 -13.23
CA GLU A 168 -18.12 -17.01 -14.28
C GLU A 168 -19.54 -16.92 -14.81
N ARG A 169 -20.52 -16.85 -13.92
CA ARG A 169 -21.93 -16.68 -14.30
C ARG A 169 -22.17 -15.34 -14.95
N PHE A 170 -21.47 -14.28 -14.53
CA PHE A 170 -21.48 -13.00 -15.21
C PHE A 170 -21.04 -13.14 -16.67
N ILE A 171 -19.89 -13.75 -16.94
CA ILE A 171 -19.42 -13.98 -18.32
C ILE A 171 -20.44 -14.79 -19.12
N ALA A 172 -20.96 -15.87 -18.53
CA ALA A 172 -21.97 -16.70 -19.18
C ALA A 172 -23.26 -15.94 -19.51
N THR A 173 -23.70 -15.05 -18.62
CA THR A 173 -24.94 -14.28 -18.80
C THR A 173 -24.79 -13.21 -19.87
N TYR A 174 -23.68 -12.46 -19.83
CA TYR A 174 -23.51 -11.24 -20.61
C TYR A 174 -22.78 -11.44 -21.94
N PHE A 175 -21.96 -12.48 -22.09
CA PHE A 175 -21.08 -12.65 -23.26
C PHE A 175 -21.23 -13.99 -23.96
N LEU A 176 -21.96 -14.96 -23.39
CA LEU A 176 -22.17 -16.27 -23.98
C LEU A 176 -23.65 -16.56 -24.27
N THR A 177 -23.92 -17.34 -25.31
CA THR A 177 -25.20 -17.98 -25.59
C THR A 177 -24.95 -19.45 -25.89
N ASN A 178 -25.59 -20.35 -25.15
CA ASN A 178 -25.35 -21.81 -25.23
C ASN A 178 -23.87 -22.18 -25.09
N GLY A 179 -23.15 -21.49 -24.19
CA GLY A 179 -21.73 -21.70 -23.94
C GLY A 179 -20.78 -21.17 -25.02
N LYS A 180 -21.28 -20.64 -26.13
CA LYS A 180 -20.49 -20.02 -27.20
C LYS A 180 -20.51 -18.51 -27.07
N GLN A 181 -19.45 -17.85 -27.52
CA GLN A 181 -19.38 -16.39 -27.53
C GLN A 181 -20.50 -15.81 -28.39
N ASP A 182 -21.19 -14.83 -27.86
CA ASP A 182 -22.29 -14.15 -28.54
C ASP A 182 -21.99 -12.66 -28.64
N MET A 183 -21.40 -12.25 -29.77
CA MET A 183 -21.06 -10.86 -30.06
C MET A 183 -22.28 -9.95 -30.23
N THR A 184 -23.48 -10.53 -30.35
CA THR A 184 -24.73 -9.74 -30.42
C THR A 184 -25.17 -9.26 -29.04
N LYS A 185 -24.74 -9.95 -27.97
CA LYS A 185 -24.91 -9.51 -26.58
C LYS A 185 -23.93 -8.39 -26.25
N VAL A 186 -24.35 -7.47 -25.37
CA VAL A 186 -23.52 -6.37 -24.85
C VAL A 186 -22.79 -5.60 -25.97
N ARG A 187 -23.59 -4.90 -26.79
CA ARG A 187 -23.07 -4.08 -27.91
C ARG A 187 -22.26 -2.86 -27.45
N LYS A 188 -22.48 -2.41 -26.22
CA LYS A 188 -21.74 -1.32 -25.58
C LYS A 188 -20.82 -1.91 -24.50
N PRO A 189 -19.55 -1.49 -24.42
CA PRO A 189 -18.64 -1.97 -23.39
C PRO A 189 -19.15 -1.64 -21.99
N LEU A 190 -18.79 -2.48 -21.02
CA LEU A 190 -19.18 -2.36 -19.63
C LEU A 190 -17.99 -1.96 -18.77
N VAL A 191 -18.31 -1.29 -17.67
CA VAL A 191 -17.36 -0.96 -16.60
C VAL A 191 -17.75 -1.75 -15.38
N LEU A 192 -16.82 -2.56 -14.89
CA LEU A 192 -16.97 -3.35 -13.70
C LEU A 192 -16.16 -2.69 -12.59
N ARG A 193 -16.85 -2.06 -11.65
CA ARG A 193 -16.24 -1.40 -10.50
C ARG A 193 -16.04 -2.41 -9.38
N LYS A 194 -14.95 -2.27 -8.62
CA LYS A 194 -14.63 -3.09 -7.42
C LYS A 194 -14.44 -4.58 -7.73
N VAL A 195 -13.99 -4.94 -8.93
CA VAL A 195 -13.65 -6.34 -9.24
C VAL A 195 -12.44 -6.75 -8.41
N GLN A 196 -12.57 -7.83 -7.64
CA GLN A 196 -11.45 -8.40 -6.89
C GLN A 196 -10.49 -9.11 -7.85
N ASN A 197 -9.20 -8.78 -7.76
CA ASN A 197 -8.14 -9.41 -8.54
C ASN A 197 -8.44 -9.41 -10.07
N ALA A 198 -8.37 -8.22 -10.67
CA ALA A 198 -8.65 -7.99 -12.08
C ALA A 198 -7.90 -8.94 -13.03
N ARG A 199 -6.66 -9.32 -12.69
CA ARG A 199 -5.86 -10.26 -13.49
C ARG A 199 -6.44 -11.67 -13.50
N LYS A 200 -6.82 -12.21 -12.33
CA LYS A 200 -7.52 -13.52 -12.26
C LYS A 200 -8.84 -13.49 -13.01
N PHE A 201 -9.57 -12.37 -12.90
CA PHE A 201 -10.81 -12.17 -13.65
C PHE A 201 -10.56 -12.20 -15.17
N GLU A 202 -9.54 -11.47 -15.65
CA GLU A 202 -9.14 -11.44 -17.05
C GLU A 202 -8.75 -12.83 -17.58
N ASP A 203 -7.92 -13.56 -16.85
CA ASP A 203 -7.49 -14.91 -17.23
C ASP A 203 -8.68 -15.87 -17.33
N MET A 204 -9.62 -15.80 -16.39
CA MET A 204 -10.85 -16.60 -16.41
C MET A 204 -11.74 -16.22 -17.60
N ALA A 205 -11.96 -14.92 -17.81
CA ALA A 205 -12.83 -14.43 -18.87
C ALA A 205 -12.27 -14.78 -20.26
N LYS A 206 -10.96 -14.65 -20.48
CA LYS A 206 -10.30 -15.04 -21.75
C LYS A 206 -10.34 -16.54 -22.01
N LYS A 207 -10.34 -17.38 -20.98
CA LYS A 207 -10.53 -18.84 -21.15
C LYS A 207 -11.94 -19.18 -21.66
N LYS A 208 -12.97 -18.45 -21.21
CA LYS A 208 -14.37 -18.71 -21.60
C LYS A 208 -14.78 -17.96 -22.88
N ALA A 209 -14.25 -16.76 -23.08
CA ALA A 209 -14.52 -15.90 -24.22
C ALA A 209 -13.22 -15.28 -24.77
N PRO A 210 -12.40 -16.05 -25.51
CA PRO A 210 -11.14 -15.58 -26.10
C PRO A 210 -11.20 -14.26 -26.89
N SER A 211 -12.32 -13.92 -27.56
CA SER A 211 -12.42 -12.70 -28.37
C SER A 211 -12.84 -11.48 -27.56
N LEU A 212 -13.01 -11.62 -26.24
CA LEU A 212 -13.40 -10.53 -25.37
C LEU A 212 -12.19 -9.66 -25.03
N PHE A 213 -12.28 -8.36 -25.32
CA PHE A 213 -11.24 -7.41 -24.93
C PHE A 213 -11.50 -6.91 -23.51
N ILE A 214 -10.45 -6.95 -22.69
CA ILE A 214 -10.47 -6.55 -21.29
C ILE A 214 -9.31 -5.59 -21.06
N TRP A 215 -9.59 -4.48 -20.37
CA TRP A 215 -8.59 -3.50 -19.97
C TRP A 215 -8.81 -3.12 -18.51
N HIS A 216 -7.73 -2.95 -17.77
CA HIS A 216 -7.73 -2.44 -16.39
C HIS A 216 -6.44 -1.66 -16.16
N THR A 217 -6.48 -0.66 -15.30
CA THR A 217 -5.28 0.06 -14.85
C THR A 217 -4.75 -0.57 -13.57
N ARG A 218 -3.46 -0.35 -13.30
CA ARG A 218 -2.84 -0.82 -12.05
C ARG A 218 -3.38 -0.11 -10.81
N SER A 219 -3.91 1.11 -10.96
CA SER A 219 -4.40 1.96 -9.87
C SER A 219 -5.90 1.81 -9.62
N ASP A 220 -6.69 1.49 -10.65
CA ASP A 220 -8.14 1.53 -10.54
C ASP A 220 -8.72 0.14 -10.41
N ARG A 221 -9.64 -0.04 -9.45
CA ARG A 221 -10.42 -1.27 -9.29
C ARG A 221 -11.49 -1.43 -10.38
N ASN A 222 -11.33 -0.73 -11.51
CA ASN A 222 -12.25 -0.70 -12.63
C ASN A 222 -11.71 -1.64 -13.71
N VAL A 223 -12.53 -2.61 -14.12
CA VAL A 223 -12.28 -3.48 -15.25
C VAL A 223 -13.22 -3.09 -16.37
N TYR A 224 -12.68 -2.81 -17.55
CA TYR A 224 -13.42 -2.40 -18.73
C TYR A 224 -13.46 -3.58 -19.69
N ILE A 225 -14.64 -3.94 -20.17
CA ILE A 225 -14.87 -5.20 -20.87
C ILE A 225 -15.83 -5.02 -22.05
N GLY A 226 -15.51 -5.63 -23.19
CA GLY A 226 -16.37 -5.59 -24.37
C GLY A 226 -15.75 -6.24 -25.60
N TRP A 227 -16.51 -6.33 -26.68
CA TRP A 227 -16.07 -7.00 -27.92
C TRP A 227 -15.12 -6.18 -28.79
N SER A 228 -15.21 -4.85 -28.71
CA SER A 228 -14.39 -3.94 -29.54
C SER A 228 -13.33 -3.28 -28.68
N ARG A 229 -12.06 -3.52 -29.03
CA ARG A 229 -10.90 -2.89 -28.38
C ARG A 229 -11.01 -1.37 -28.37
N GLU A 230 -11.33 -0.76 -29.50
CA GLU A 230 -11.45 0.69 -29.65
C GLU A 230 -12.53 1.25 -28.72
N LYS A 231 -13.73 0.66 -28.70
CA LYS A 231 -14.83 1.12 -27.85
C LYS A 231 -14.52 0.96 -26.36
N VAL A 232 -13.83 -0.12 -25.97
CA VAL A 232 -13.42 -0.34 -24.57
C VAL A 232 -12.39 0.70 -24.14
N LEU A 233 -11.40 0.99 -24.98
CA LEU A 233 -10.38 1.99 -24.68
C LEU A 233 -10.95 3.41 -24.65
N ASP A 234 -11.88 3.75 -25.54
CA ASP A 234 -12.59 5.04 -25.50
C ASP A 234 -13.40 5.20 -24.20
N LEU A 235 -14.13 4.16 -23.78
CA LEU A 235 -14.87 4.18 -22.52
C LEU A 235 -13.93 4.34 -21.31
N ALA A 236 -12.82 3.60 -21.31
CA ALA A 236 -11.79 3.69 -20.31
C ALA A 236 -11.22 5.12 -20.21
N TYR A 237 -10.80 5.68 -21.33
CA TYR A 237 -10.22 7.03 -21.38
C TYR A 237 -11.20 8.08 -20.86
N ARG A 238 -12.47 8.03 -21.29
CA ARG A 238 -13.50 8.97 -20.83
C ARG A 238 -13.71 8.91 -19.32
N ILE A 239 -13.85 7.70 -18.76
CA ILE A 239 -14.09 7.54 -17.33
C ILE A 239 -12.88 7.92 -16.50
N THR A 240 -11.67 7.52 -16.90
CA THR A 240 -10.44 7.94 -16.22
C THR A 240 -10.31 9.46 -16.22
N LYS A 241 -10.58 10.12 -17.36
CA LYS A 241 -10.56 11.59 -17.45
C LYS A 241 -11.61 12.27 -16.57
N ASP A 242 -12.82 11.71 -16.50
CA ASP A 242 -13.88 12.23 -15.62
C ASP A 242 -13.52 12.04 -14.13
N ASP A 243 -12.97 10.88 -13.77
CA ASP A 243 -12.49 10.57 -12.41
C ASP A 243 -11.32 11.49 -12.02
N GLU A 244 -10.36 11.75 -12.93
CA GLU A 244 -9.28 12.72 -12.74
C GLU A 244 -9.81 14.14 -12.54
N LYS A 245 -10.77 14.57 -13.37
CA LYS A 245 -11.42 15.88 -13.26
C LYS A 245 -12.17 16.02 -11.92
N ALA A 246 -12.90 14.99 -11.51
CA ALA A 246 -13.60 14.96 -10.23
C ALA A 246 -12.63 15.00 -9.05
N ASN A 247 -11.54 14.23 -9.10
CA ASN A 247 -10.48 14.25 -8.08
C ASN A 247 -9.81 15.62 -8.00
N LYS A 248 -9.48 16.24 -9.14
CA LYS A 248 -8.92 17.60 -9.19
C LYS A 248 -9.88 18.64 -8.60
N ALA A 249 -11.18 18.54 -8.91
CA ALA A 249 -12.20 19.41 -8.34
C ALA A 249 -12.32 19.21 -6.82
N ARG A 250 -12.30 17.97 -6.34
CA ARG A 250 -12.33 17.63 -4.91
C ARG A 250 -11.12 18.18 -4.16
N LEU A 251 -9.93 18.06 -4.73
CA LEU A 251 -8.70 18.61 -4.14
C LEU A 251 -8.70 20.14 -4.16
N LYS A 252 -9.22 20.77 -5.22
CA LYS A 252 -9.41 22.22 -5.25
C LYS A 252 -10.36 22.68 -4.14
N ALA A 253 -11.48 21.98 -3.94
CA ALA A 253 -12.44 22.30 -2.88
C ALA A 253 -11.82 22.10 -1.48
N LEU A 254 -11.07 21.01 -1.29
CA LEU A 254 -10.34 20.77 -0.04
C LEU A 254 -9.31 21.87 0.23
N TRP A 255 -8.57 22.30 -0.80
CA TRP A 255 -7.62 23.40 -0.68
C TRP A 255 -8.30 24.72 -0.31
N GLU A 256 -9.43 25.05 -0.93
CA GLU A 256 -10.18 26.27 -0.58
C GLU A 256 -10.66 26.22 0.88
N GLN A 257 -11.12 25.07 1.35
CA GLN A 257 -11.48 24.87 2.76
C GLN A 257 -10.28 25.09 3.69
N GLN A 258 -9.08 24.66 3.31
CA GLN A 258 -7.88 24.91 4.13
C GLN A 258 -7.47 26.38 4.12
N LEU A 259 -7.59 27.08 2.99
CA LEU A 259 -7.35 28.52 2.93
C LEU A 259 -8.35 29.32 3.75
N GLU A 260 -9.59 28.88 3.86
CA GLU A 260 -10.57 29.53 4.73
C GLU A 260 -10.12 29.53 6.19
N ARG A 261 -9.53 28.43 6.67
CA ARG A 261 -8.94 28.37 8.02
C ARG A 261 -7.81 29.37 8.23
N HIS A 262 -7.02 29.63 7.18
CA HIS A 262 -5.99 30.66 7.24
C HIS A 262 -6.62 32.06 7.28
N ARG A 263 -7.66 32.33 6.47
CA ARG A 263 -8.40 33.60 6.51
C ARG A 263 -9.03 33.85 7.88
N GLU A 264 -9.64 32.83 8.48
CA GLU A 264 -10.18 32.88 9.84
C GLU A 264 -9.10 33.20 10.87
N TYR A 265 -7.94 32.55 10.78
CA TYR A 265 -6.79 32.81 11.65
C TYR A 265 -6.32 34.27 11.54
N ILE A 266 -6.14 34.79 10.31
CA ILE A 266 -5.76 36.19 10.09
C ILE A 266 -6.81 37.15 10.65
N ALA A 267 -8.10 36.88 10.45
CA ALA A 267 -9.18 37.70 10.98
C ALA A 267 -9.19 37.72 12.53
N GLN A 268 -8.94 36.57 13.17
CA GLN A 268 -8.85 36.47 14.63
C GLN A 268 -7.61 37.21 15.17
N ALA A 269 -6.47 37.07 14.51
CA ALA A 269 -5.24 37.79 14.86
C ALA A 269 -5.42 39.32 14.76
N GLN A 270 -6.23 39.80 13.80
CA GLN A 270 -6.57 41.22 13.65
C GLN A 270 -7.58 41.72 14.70
N LEU A 271 -8.50 40.87 15.17
CA LEU A 271 -9.48 41.20 16.22
C LEU A 271 -8.92 41.15 17.64
N GLY A 272 -7.84 40.38 17.86
CA GLY A 272 -7.17 40.19 19.14
C GLY A 272 -6.30 41.37 19.61
N GLU A 273 -6.21 42.47 18.85
CA GLU A 273 -5.53 43.69 19.30
C GLU A 273 -6.49 44.77 19.82
N PRO A 274 -6.88 44.71 21.10
CA PRO A 274 -7.10 45.90 21.89
C PRO A 274 -5.98 46.01 22.93
N SER A 275 -5.11 47.02 22.77
CA SER A 275 -4.08 47.51 23.72
C SER A 275 -2.60 47.36 23.29
N ARG A 276 -2.24 47.82 22.08
CA ARG A 276 -0.86 48.31 21.88
C ARG A 276 -0.75 49.71 22.46
N GLY A 277 -0.22 49.82 23.68
CA GLY A 277 0.22 51.11 24.23
C GLY A 277 1.21 51.78 23.27
N PRO A 278 1.31 53.12 23.25
CA PRO A 278 1.90 53.90 22.16
C PRO A 278 3.44 53.80 22.01
N ASN A 279 4.11 52.76 22.53
CA ASN A 279 5.57 52.76 22.66
C ASN A 279 6.30 51.42 22.53
N LYS A 280 5.74 50.41 21.83
CA LYS A 280 6.54 49.25 21.39
C LYS A 280 6.77 49.32 19.88
N GLN A 281 8.04 49.50 19.49
CA GLN A 281 8.45 49.30 18.10
C GLN A 281 8.08 47.89 17.65
N PRO A 282 7.78 47.67 16.35
CA PRO A 282 7.55 46.33 15.83
C PRO A 282 8.80 45.48 16.09
N GLU A 283 8.66 44.47 16.94
CA GLU A 283 9.67 43.42 17.10
C GLU A 283 9.91 42.77 15.73
N GLY A 284 11.16 42.79 15.27
CA GLY A 284 11.58 42.24 13.98
C GLY A 284 11.43 40.72 13.90
N PHE A 285 11.85 40.16 12.76
CA PHE A 285 11.81 38.71 12.51
C PHE A 285 12.47 37.90 13.64
N SER A 286 11.81 36.82 14.06
CA SER A 286 12.32 35.87 15.06
C SER A 286 11.85 34.46 14.73
N LEU A 287 12.74 33.46 14.91
CA LEU A 287 12.43 32.04 14.76
C LEU A 287 11.21 31.63 15.59
N ASP A 288 11.04 32.19 16.78
CA ASP A 288 9.93 31.84 17.67
C ASP A 288 8.56 32.08 17.02
N ARG A 289 8.45 33.09 16.15
CA ARG A 289 7.20 33.41 15.44
C ARG A 289 6.83 32.41 14.36
N CYS A 290 7.81 31.65 13.86
CA CYS A 290 7.59 30.58 12.90
C CYS A 290 6.81 29.40 13.51
N LYS A 291 6.70 29.29 14.84
CA LYS A 291 5.95 28.21 15.50
C LYS A 291 4.47 28.24 15.14
N GLY A 292 3.88 27.05 15.05
CA GLY A 292 2.46 26.88 14.77
C GLY A 292 2.17 25.83 13.72
N SER A 293 0.89 25.70 13.37
CA SER A 293 0.42 24.80 12.32
C SER A 293 0.23 25.56 11.00
N TYR A 294 0.68 24.94 9.92
CA TYR A 294 0.57 25.43 8.56
C TYR A 294 -0.13 24.41 7.69
N VAL A 295 -0.99 24.91 6.79
CA VAL A 295 -1.45 24.15 5.63
C VAL A 295 -0.49 24.41 4.49
N VAL A 296 -0.05 23.34 3.82
CA VAL A 296 0.99 23.40 2.80
C VAL A 296 0.39 23.10 1.42
N ARG A 297 0.98 23.68 0.39
CA ARG A 297 0.70 23.35 -1.01
C ARG A 297 2.01 23.17 -1.78
N CYS A 298 2.18 22.02 -2.40
CA CYS A 298 3.26 21.71 -3.33
C CYS A 298 2.64 21.25 -4.65
N LYS A 299 2.95 21.95 -5.75
CA LYS A 299 2.29 21.72 -7.03
C LYS A 299 2.79 20.45 -7.70
N GLU A 300 4.08 20.20 -7.62
CA GLU A 300 4.79 19.07 -8.22
C GLU A 300 4.21 17.76 -7.67
N ILE A 301 3.99 17.68 -6.36
CA ILE A 301 3.33 16.53 -5.73
C ILE A 301 1.83 16.52 -6.06
N ALA A 302 1.16 17.67 -5.97
CA ALA A 302 -0.28 17.74 -6.18
C ALA A 302 -0.72 17.50 -7.63
N ASP A 303 0.12 17.70 -8.65
CA ASP A 303 -0.23 17.49 -10.06
C ASP A 303 0.18 16.09 -10.55
N GLU A 304 1.36 15.60 -10.14
CA GLU A 304 1.88 14.32 -10.66
C GLU A 304 1.39 13.09 -9.88
N TRP A 305 1.01 13.27 -8.60
CA TRP A 305 0.72 12.15 -7.69
C TRP A 305 -0.75 12.09 -7.24
N LEU A 306 -1.64 12.82 -7.92
CA LEU A 306 -3.08 12.94 -7.63
C LEU A 306 -3.79 11.64 -7.26
N SER A 307 -3.48 10.54 -7.97
CA SER A 307 -4.11 9.24 -7.78
C SER A 307 -3.74 8.57 -6.45
N TYR A 308 -2.59 8.90 -5.88
CA TYR A 308 -2.08 8.32 -4.62
C TYR A 308 -2.52 9.09 -3.38
N LEU A 309 -2.76 10.39 -3.52
CA LEU A 309 -2.96 11.30 -2.39
C LEU A 309 -4.31 11.12 -1.68
N LYS A 310 -5.30 10.44 -2.29
CA LYS A 310 -6.62 10.09 -1.70
C LYS A 310 -7.39 11.23 -0.98
N GLY A 311 -7.03 12.50 -1.19
CA GLY A 311 -7.61 13.63 -0.47
C GLY A 311 -6.92 13.95 0.85
N ARG A 312 -5.65 13.55 1.03
CA ARG A 312 -4.79 14.04 2.11
C ARG A 312 -4.53 15.53 1.93
N THR A 313 -4.52 16.25 3.06
CA THR A 313 -4.12 17.64 3.15
C THR A 313 -2.64 17.69 3.51
N PHE A 314 -1.88 18.58 2.88
CA PHE A 314 -0.48 18.73 3.26
C PHE A 314 -0.36 19.68 4.44
N THR A 315 0.44 19.32 5.42
CA THR A 315 0.58 20.06 6.67
C THR A 315 2.02 20.15 7.11
N MET A 316 2.31 21.18 7.88
CA MET A 316 3.56 21.32 8.58
C MET A 316 3.30 21.95 9.95
N ASP A 317 3.80 21.33 11.01
CA ASP A 317 3.62 21.76 12.39
C ASP A 317 4.99 22.05 13.00
N ILE A 318 5.29 23.34 13.22
CA ILE A 318 6.59 23.83 13.71
C ILE A 318 6.56 23.99 15.23
N TRP A 319 7.50 23.35 15.91
CA TRP A 319 7.73 23.36 17.35
C TRP A 319 9.09 23.96 17.72
N SER A 320 9.21 24.42 18.97
CA SER A 320 10.51 24.72 19.58
C SER A 320 11.32 23.44 19.78
N ARG A 321 12.61 23.48 19.45
CA ARG A 321 13.57 22.43 19.83
C ARG A 321 14.53 22.94 20.88
N ASP A 322 15.24 24.02 20.58
CA ASP A 322 16.17 24.73 21.47
C ASP A 322 16.14 26.25 21.17
N GLU A 323 17.06 27.03 21.75
CA GLU A 323 17.09 28.49 21.61
C GLU A 323 17.35 28.98 20.17
N ASN A 324 18.01 28.16 19.34
CA ASN A 324 18.48 28.56 18.00
C ASN A 324 17.91 27.72 16.86
N THR A 325 17.20 26.63 17.17
CA THR A 325 16.61 25.72 16.19
C THR A 325 15.15 25.37 16.51
N LEU A 326 14.40 25.10 15.45
CA LEU A 326 13.04 24.58 15.52
C LEU A 326 13.01 23.17 14.91
N VAL A 327 11.94 22.44 15.23
CA VAL A 327 11.67 21.13 14.64
C VAL A 327 10.25 21.12 14.11
N ALA A 328 10.03 20.58 12.91
CA ALA A 328 8.71 20.53 12.31
C ALA A 328 8.32 19.12 11.88
N ALA A 329 7.10 18.72 12.19
CA ALA A 329 6.47 17.55 11.58
C ALA A 329 5.87 17.98 10.24
N PHE A 330 6.16 17.28 9.15
CA PHE A 330 5.55 17.56 7.85
C PHE A 330 4.87 16.32 7.25
N ASP A 331 3.76 16.53 6.56
CA ASP A 331 3.09 15.53 5.72
C ASP A 331 2.76 16.20 4.38
N PHE A 332 3.48 15.86 3.32
CA PHE A 332 3.20 16.32 1.96
C PHE A 332 2.43 15.26 1.15
N GLY A 333 1.78 14.33 1.85
CA GLY A 333 0.94 13.26 1.32
C GLY A 333 1.71 12.09 0.73
N LEU A 334 2.71 12.35 -0.13
CA LEU A 334 3.63 11.33 -0.65
C LEU A 334 4.75 10.99 0.33
N ILE A 335 5.22 12.02 1.06
CA ILE A 335 6.35 11.98 1.98
C ILE A 335 5.91 12.62 3.28
N GLU A 336 6.20 11.95 4.39
CA GLU A 336 5.98 12.45 5.74
C GLU A 336 7.28 12.31 6.56
N GLY A 337 7.51 13.21 7.51
CA GLY A 337 8.75 13.19 8.28
C GLY A 337 8.95 14.37 9.21
N THR A 338 10.22 14.59 9.57
CA THR A 338 10.66 15.63 10.49
C THR A 338 11.69 16.53 9.81
N MET A 339 11.54 17.84 10.00
CA MET A 339 12.47 18.89 9.56
C MET A 339 13.13 19.55 10.77
N ILE A 340 14.43 19.81 10.72
CA ILE A 340 15.12 20.71 11.64
C ILE A 340 15.32 22.04 10.91
N LEU A 341 15.01 23.16 11.57
CA LEU A 341 15.05 24.50 11.00
C LEU A 341 15.98 25.42 11.79
N GLY A 342 16.72 26.29 11.09
CA GLY A 342 17.66 27.23 11.71
C GLY A 342 17.94 28.46 10.83
N MET A 343 18.52 29.52 11.42
CA MET A 343 18.82 30.76 10.69
C MET A 343 20.01 30.64 9.73
N THR A 344 20.89 29.65 9.95
CA THR A 344 22.07 29.38 9.11
C THR A 344 22.17 27.89 8.83
N GLU A 345 22.75 27.53 7.70
CA GLU A 345 22.99 26.11 7.34
C GLU A 345 23.98 25.43 8.30
N ASP A 346 24.91 26.19 8.90
CA ASP A 346 25.89 25.68 9.85
C ASP A 346 25.24 25.12 11.13
N LEU A 347 24.09 25.64 11.54
CA LEU A 347 23.32 25.14 12.69
C LEU A 347 22.59 23.82 12.40
N LEU A 348 22.69 23.31 11.17
CA LEU A 348 22.02 22.08 10.72
C LEU A 348 23.02 20.93 10.46
N LYS A 349 24.32 21.15 10.73
CA LYS A 349 25.42 20.18 10.58
C LYS A 349 25.54 19.28 11.80
N ASP A 350 24.62 18.33 11.96
CA ASP A 350 24.64 17.33 13.04
C ASP A 350 24.58 15.89 12.50
N ASP A 351 25.05 15.64 11.27
CA ASP A 351 25.19 14.26 10.77
C ASP A 351 26.63 13.75 10.98
N PRO A 352 26.87 12.75 11.85
CA PRO A 352 28.19 12.13 12.02
C PRO A 352 28.68 11.34 10.78
N TYR A 353 27.91 11.32 9.68
CA TYR A 353 28.30 10.71 8.41
C TYR A 353 28.76 11.73 7.34
N GLU A 354 28.83 13.03 7.63
CA GLU A 354 29.40 14.06 6.74
C GLU A 354 30.93 14.24 6.89
N SER A 355 31.68 13.24 7.39
CA SER A 355 33.15 13.23 7.24
C SER A 355 33.53 12.30 6.10
N ASP A 356 34.11 12.88 5.03
CA ASP A 356 34.81 12.23 3.90
C ASP A 356 34.14 12.33 2.52
N GLN A 357 33.47 13.45 2.19
CA GLN A 357 33.34 13.89 0.79
C GLN A 357 33.63 15.38 0.66
N ASP A 358 34.92 15.72 0.67
CA ASP A 358 35.40 16.95 0.05
C ASP A 358 35.36 16.79 -1.49
N ASP A 359 34.93 17.89 -2.11
CA ASP A 359 35.15 18.33 -3.49
C ASP A 359 34.18 17.91 -4.62
N GLU A 360 33.76 18.97 -5.35
CA GLU A 360 33.17 19.04 -6.69
C GLU A 360 31.63 19.00 -6.82
N ALA A 361 30.98 20.09 -6.39
CA ALA A 361 29.90 20.68 -7.18
C ALA A 361 30.03 22.21 -7.20
N ARG A 362 30.98 22.71 -8.01
CA ARG A 362 30.92 24.07 -8.55
C ARG A 362 29.61 24.21 -9.34
N PHE A 363 28.57 24.74 -8.71
CA PHE A 363 27.41 25.21 -9.44
C PHE A 363 27.82 26.43 -10.26
N SER A 364 27.85 26.23 -11.57
CA SER A 364 27.96 27.28 -12.57
C SER A 364 26.87 28.33 -12.30
N ASP A 365 27.28 29.60 -12.22
CA ASP A 365 26.41 30.77 -12.29
C ASP A 365 25.69 30.75 -13.66
N GLU A 366 24.56 30.04 -13.74
CA GLU A 366 23.54 30.34 -14.75
C GLU A 366 22.74 31.53 -14.22
N GLU A 367 22.78 32.64 -14.96
CA GLU A 367 22.07 33.88 -14.64
C GLU A 367 20.61 33.60 -14.25
N GLU A 368 20.31 33.66 -12.95
CA GLU A 368 18.95 33.67 -12.43
C GLU A 368 18.21 34.87 -13.04
N GLU A 369 17.20 34.61 -13.88
CA GLU A 369 16.17 35.60 -14.15
C GLU A 369 15.51 35.95 -12.81
N LYS A 370 15.91 37.09 -12.21
CA LYS A 370 15.25 37.70 -11.04
C LYS A 370 13.79 38.02 -11.37
N ILE A 371 12.92 37.03 -11.27
CA ILE A 371 11.47 37.22 -11.17
C ILE A 371 11.18 37.53 -9.70
N SER A 372 10.46 38.62 -9.44
CA SER A 372 10.10 39.00 -8.07
C SER A 372 9.21 37.91 -7.45
N LEU A 373 9.45 37.56 -6.17
CA LEU A 373 8.63 36.65 -5.37
C LEU A 373 7.12 37.04 -5.40
N GLU A 374 6.83 38.35 -5.48
CA GLU A 374 5.46 38.85 -5.65
C GLU A 374 4.87 38.49 -7.01
N GLU A 375 5.67 38.45 -8.06
CA GLU A 375 5.24 38.18 -9.43
C GLU A 375 5.02 36.68 -9.67
N GLU A 376 5.83 35.82 -9.05
CA GLU A 376 5.65 34.37 -9.07
C GLU A 376 4.42 33.96 -8.26
N MET A 377 4.23 34.53 -7.07
CA MET A 377 3.03 34.30 -6.26
C MET A 377 1.78 34.97 -6.84
N ARG A 378 1.87 36.13 -7.49
CA ARG A 378 0.75 36.70 -8.28
C ARG A 378 0.41 35.80 -9.47
N ARG A 379 1.38 35.30 -10.24
CA ARG A 379 1.12 34.31 -11.30
C ARG A 379 0.49 33.03 -10.77
N PHE A 380 0.82 32.63 -9.54
CA PHE A 380 0.28 31.45 -8.87
C PHE A 380 -1.14 31.67 -8.29
N LEU A 381 -1.44 32.88 -7.76
CA LEU A 381 -2.77 33.30 -7.28
C LEU A 381 -3.74 33.65 -8.42
N GLU A 382 -3.26 34.31 -9.49
CA GLU A 382 -4.05 34.71 -10.68
C GLU A 382 -4.52 33.51 -11.51
N TRP A 383 -3.87 32.35 -11.42
CA TRP A 383 -4.31 31.11 -12.08
C TRP A 383 -5.71 30.66 -11.62
N GLY A 384 -6.20 31.17 -10.48
CA GLY A 384 -7.61 31.03 -10.08
C GLY A 384 -8.62 31.71 -11.00
N SER A 385 -8.18 32.68 -11.82
CA SER A 385 -9.03 33.44 -12.75
C SER A 385 -8.61 33.17 -14.21
N GLY A 386 -9.44 32.45 -14.96
CA GLY A 386 -9.15 32.05 -16.33
C GLY A 386 -9.16 33.22 -17.33
N ARG A 387 -8.05 33.97 -17.46
CA ARG A 387 -7.85 34.91 -18.57
C ARG A 387 -6.67 34.48 -19.47
N LYS A 388 -7.01 34.21 -20.74
CA LYS A 388 -6.06 34.05 -21.85
C LYS A 388 -5.23 35.33 -22.03
N ARG A 389 -3.90 35.23 -21.99
CA ARG A 389 -2.99 36.33 -22.36
C ARG A 389 -2.81 36.39 -23.88
N LYS A 390 -2.89 37.61 -24.42
CA LYS A 390 -2.66 38.00 -25.83
C LYS A 390 -1.14 38.26 -25.99
N ARG A 391 -0.54 37.78 -27.09
CA ARG A 391 0.87 38.01 -27.45
C ARG A 391 1.16 39.52 -27.57
N GLY A 392 2.22 40.01 -26.93
CA GLY A 392 2.75 41.37 -27.08
C GLY A 392 4.10 41.35 -27.81
N ASP A 393 4.35 42.41 -28.59
CA ASP A 393 5.41 42.57 -29.58
C ASP A 393 6.84 42.72 -29.02
N GLU A 394 7.81 42.23 -29.79
CA GLU A 394 9.25 42.18 -29.49
C GLU A 394 9.92 43.56 -29.31
N ALA A 395 9.29 44.64 -29.78
CA ALA A 395 9.84 46.01 -29.66
C ALA A 395 9.82 46.57 -28.22
N GLU A 396 8.90 46.09 -27.36
CA GLU A 396 8.85 46.52 -25.95
C GLU A 396 9.94 45.83 -25.09
N LEU A 397 10.47 44.71 -25.56
CA LEU A 397 11.49 43.93 -24.87
C LEU A 397 12.89 44.58 -24.99
N GLU A 398 13.18 45.19 -26.14
CA GLU A 398 14.46 45.84 -26.42
C GLU A 398 14.63 47.16 -25.62
N ALA A 399 13.54 47.93 -25.47
CA ALA A 399 13.54 49.17 -24.68
C ALA A 399 13.78 48.91 -23.17
N LYS A 400 13.30 47.77 -22.65
CA LYS A 400 13.52 47.36 -21.25
C LYS A 400 14.95 46.88 -20.99
N ARG A 401 15.64 46.35 -22.00
CA ARG A 401 17.05 45.93 -21.90
C ARG A 401 18.00 47.11 -21.75
N GLN A 402 17.76 48.21 -22.47
CA GLN A 402 18.62 49.40 -22.39
C GLN A 402 18.46 50.17 -21.06
N ALA A 403 17.26 50.17 -20.46
CA ALA A 403 17.04 50.79 -19.14
C ALA A 403 17.73 50.04 -17.98
N LYS A 404 18.01 48.74 -18.13
CA LYS A 404 18.64 47.89 -17.10
C LYS A 404 20.16 48.09 -16.99
N ALA A 405 20.82 48.59 -18.04
CA ALA A 405 22.27 48.76 -18.07
C ALA A 405 22.77 49.94 -17.21
N MET A 406 21.92 50.92 -16.89
CA MET A 406 22.31 52.11 -16.11
C MET A 406 22.04 52.04 -14.60
N ARG A 407 21.57 50.92 -14.05
CA ARG A 407 21.34 50.74 -12.59
C ARG A 407 22.42 49.90 -11.87
N ARG A 408 23.67 49.93 -12.36
CA ARG A 408 24.82 49.37 -11.63
C ARG A 408 25.40 50.40 -10.65
N ALA A 409 24.64 50.72 -9.61
CA ALA A 409 25.15 51.40 -8.42
C ALA A 409 24.46 50.77 -7.20
N ALA A 410 25.24 49.99 -6.44
CA ALA A 410 24.93 49.40 -5.13
C ALA A 410 23.42 49.26 -4.79
N GLU A 411 22.78 48.21 -5.31
CA GLU A 411 21.42 47.84 -4.86
C GLU A 411 21.49 47.19 -3.47
N PRO A 412 20.62 47.58 -2.51
CA PRO A 412 20.51 46.93 -1.21
C PRO A 412 20.09 45.47 -1.37
N VAL A 413 20.59 44.60 -0.47
CA VAL A 413 20.20 43.17 -0.41
C VAL A 413 18.67 43.08 -0.38
N PRO A 414 18.02 42.26 -1.25
CA PRO A 414 16.56 42.15 -1.26
C PRO A 414 16.03 41.77 0.12
N GLU A 415 15.03 42.52 0.63
CA GLU A 415 14.50 42.43 2.00
C GLU A 415 14.10 40.99 2.43
N PHE A 416 13.77 40.10 1.49
CA PHE A 416 13.38 38.71 1.77
C PHE A 416 14.51 37.81 2.30
N ARG A 417 15.78 38.10 2.00
CA ARG A 417 16.90 37.30 2.53
C ARG A 417 17.09 37.48 4.04
N GLN A 418 16.46 38.48 4.65
CA GLN A 418 16.51 38.74 6.08
C GLN A 418 15.54 37.85 6.89
N ARG A 419 14.61 37.15 6.22
CA ARG A 419 13.56 36.30 6.82
C ARG A 419 13.63 34.85 6.36
N ARG A 420 14.84 34.41 5.99
CA ARG A 420 15.11 33.05 5.50
C ARG A 420 15.42 32.12 6.66
N VAL A 421 14.81 30.95 6.63
CA VAL A 421 15.07 29.85 7.57
C VAL A 421 15.48 28.63 6.76
N TYR A 422 16.67 28.10 7.01
CA TYR A 422 17.17 26.90 6.36
C TYR A 422 16.63 25.65 7.06
N PHE A 423 16.52 24.54 6.34
CA PHE A 423 16.12 23.28 6.93
C PHE A 423 16.85 22.06 6.35
N ARG A 424 16.93 21.02 7.19
CA ARG A 424 17.26 19.64 6.80
C ARG A 424 16.09 18.74 7.14
N SER A 425 15.67 17.90 6.20
CA SER A 425 14.49 17.05 6.36
C SER A 425 14.84 15.57 6.21
N ARG A 426 14.28 14.76 7.11
CA ARG A 426 14.27 13.31 7.02
C ARG A 426 12.83 12.84 6.99
N GLY A 427 12.56 11.78 6.26
CA GLY A 427 11.20 11.29 6.11
C GLY A 427 11.12 9.92 5.48
N ARG A 428 9.89 9.54 5.18
CA ARG A 428 9.57 8.27 4.55
C ARG A 428 8.44 8.42 3.55
N ARG A 429 8.41 7.51 2.60
CA ARG A 429 7.31 7.39 1.65
C ARG A 429 6.08 6.81 2.33
N THR A 430 4.94 7.46 2.19
CA THR A 430 3.70 7.11 2.90
C THR A 430 3.08 5.79 2.44
N ASP A 431 3.36 5.34 1.21
CA ASP A 431 2.78 4.13 0.62
C ASP A 431 3.61 2.85 0.87
N LYS A 432 4.94 2.96 0.95
CA LYS A 432 5.88 1.84 1.08
C LYS A 432 6.71 1.86 2.36
N GLY A 433 6.72 2.97 3.09
CA GLY A 433 7.55 3.17 4.28
C GLY A 433 9.06 3.18 3.99
N GLN A 434 9.46 3.43 2.73
CA GLN A 434 10.87 3.60 2.36
C GLN A 434 11.37 4.90 2.98
N VAL A 435 12.56 4.88 3.60
CA VAL A 435 13.13 6.03 4.31
C VAL A 435 14.05 6.82 3.37
N ILE A 436 14.11 8.13 3.55
CA ILE A 436 15.08 9.02 2.91
C ILE A 436 16.42 8.83 3.62
N TYR A 437 17.41 8.30 2.90
CA TYR A 437 18.73 7.98 3.45
C TYR A 437 19.60 9.22 3.67
N GLU A 438 19.58 10.15 2.71
CA GLU A 438 20.32 11.42 2.76
C GLU A 438 19.34 12.57 3.02
N PRO A 439 19.53 13.39 4.07
CA PRO A 439 18.58 14.45 4.40
C PRO A 439 18.42 15.49 3.29
N ASP A 440 17.19 15.67 2.83
CA ASP A 440 16.87 16.69 1.83
C ASP A 440 17.05 18.09 2.46
N ALA A 441 17.79 18.97 1.79
CA ALA A 441 18.02 20.36 2.20
C ALA A 441 17.11 21.36 1.49
N GLY A 442 16.86 22.48 2.17
CA GLY A 442 16.14 23.59 1.58
C GLY A 442 16.06 24.81 2.49
N HIS A 443 15.19 25.74 2.11
CA HIS A 443 14.89 26.93 2.91
C HIS A 443 13.43 27.35 2.82
N LEU A 444 12.98 28.11 3.81
CA LEU A 444 11.70 28.81 3.87
C LEU A 444 11.97 30.32 3.86
N ASP A 445 11.35 31.03 2.95
CA ASP A 445 11.36 32.49 2.88
C ASP A 445 10.01 33.02 3.39
N PHE A 446 10.01 33.59 4.60
CA PHE A 446 8.81 34.19 5.18
C PHE A 446 8.55 35.57 4.58
N ARG A 447 7.27 35.85 4.29
CA ARG A 447 6.88 37.11 3.63
C ARG A 447 6.94 38.30 4.56
N THR A 448 6.62 38.09 5.82
CA THR A 448 6.36 39.12 6.85
C THR A 448 6.94 38.68 8.20
N ASP A 449 7.18 39.63 9.10
CA ASP A 449 7.77 39.37 10.43
C ASP A 449 6.82 38.65 11.41
N ASP A 450 5.56 38.47 11.04
CA ASP A 450 4.55 37.69 11.76
C ASP A 450 4.55 36.20 11.36
N CYS A 451 5.37 35.83 10.36
CA CYS A 451 5.58 34.46 9.88
C CYS A 451 4.30 33.71 9.47
N VAL A 452 3.26 34.43 9.01
CA VAL A 452 1.97 33.80 8.67
C VAL A 452 1.94 33.11 7.31
N GLU A 453 2.87 33.47 6.42
CA GLU A 453 3.01 32.89 5.09
C GLU A 453 4.49 32.73 4.70
N PHE A 454 4.81 31.64 4.01
CA PHE A 454 6.15 31.42 3.47
C PHE A 454 6.14 30.74 2.09
N ALA A 455 7.23 30.92 1.35
CA ALA A 455 7.60 30.12 0.20
C ALA A 455 8.80 29.23 0.57
N GLY A 456 8.64 27.92 0.46
CA GLY A 456 9.67 26.92 0.72
C GLY A 456 10.23 26.34 -0.57
N ARG A 457 11.54 26.08 -0.58
CA ARG A 457 12.25 25.42 -1.68
C ARG A 457 13.06 24.25 -1.15
N VAL A 458 12.82 23.06 -1.69
CA VAL A 458 13.66 21.88 -1.48
C VAL A 458 14.61 21.76 -2.67
N TYR A 459 15.92 21.71 -2.44
CA TYR A 459 16.91 21.69 -3.52
C TYR A 459 16.88 20.37 -4.31
N LEU A 460 16.76 19.27 -3.58
CA LEU A 460 16.50 17.94 -4.11
C LEU A 460 15.49 17.30 -3.17
N MET A 461 14.27 17.07 -3.66
CA MET A 461 13.26 16.36 -2.91
C MET A 461 13.22 14.91 -3.38
N THR A 462 13.64 14.00 -2.51
CA THR A 462 13.76 12.58 -2.82
C THR A 462 12.43 12.03 -3.36
N TRP A 463 12.47 11.32 -4.49
CA TRP A 463 11.32 10.80 -5.27
C TRP A 463 10.44 11.82 -6.02
N VAL A 464 10.65 13.13 -5.86
CA VAL A 464 9.87 14.16 -6.56
C VAL A 464 10.72 14.83 -7.64
N GLY A 465 11.86 15.44 -7.28
CA GLY A 465 12.70 16.12 -8.26
C GLY A 465 13.62 17.19 -7.67
N LYS A 466 14.26 17.98 -8.54
CA LYS A 466 15.14 19.10 -8.17
C LYS A 466 14.34 20.39 -8.08
N ASN A 467 14.73 21.29 -7.17
CA ASN A 467 14.18 22.64 -6.99
C ASN A 467 12.65 22.66 -6.83
N VAL A 468 12.14 21.82 -5.92
CA VAL A 468 10.71 21.69 -5.68
C VAL A 468 10.23 22.82 -4.77
N TRP A 469 9.21 23.55 -5.22
CA TRP A 469 8.61 24.64 -4.46
C TRP A 469 7.37 24.21 -3.70
N PHE A 470 7.19 24.78 -2.51
CA PHE A 470 5.98 24.62 -1.71
C PHE A 470 5.66 25.92 -0.99
N TYR A 471 4.40 26.09 -0.59
CA TYR A 471 3.92 27.30 0.09
C TYR A 471 3.17 26.91 1.35
N GLY A 472 3.40 27.61 2.44
CA GLY A 472 2.72 27.38 3.71
C GLY A 472 1.92 28.60 4.17
N TYR A 473 0.78 28.32 4.79
CA TYR A 473 -0.15 29.30 5.31
C TYR A 473 -0.52 28.93 6.75
N LYS A 474 -0.26 29.83 7.69
CA LYS A 474 -0.46 29.58 9.12
C LYS A 474 -1.94 29.52 9.45
N VAL A 475 -2.35 28.51 10.21
CA VAL A 475 -3.75 28.28 10.61
C VAL A 475 -3.93 28.16 12.13
N SER A 476 -2.83 28.24 12.90
CA SER A 476 -2.81 28.15 14.35
C SER A 476 -1.42 28.55 14.86
N ASP A 477 -1.34 29.28 15.98
CA ASP A 477 -0.07 29.51 16.69
C ASP A 477 0.39 28.29 17.50
N THR A 478 -0.55 27.39 17.82
CA THR A 478 -0.24 26.13 18.51
C THR A 478 -0.08 25.01 17.48
N PRO A 479 1.11 24.38 17.38
CA PRO A 479 1.30 23.22 16.52
C PRO A 479 0.51 22.02 17.05
N ARG A 480 0.04 21.15 16.14
CA ARG A 480 -0.91 20.06 16.45
C ARG A 480 -0.28 18.69 16.42
N VAL A 481 0.71 18.49 15.55
CA VAL A 481 1.38 17.21 15.35
C VAL A 481 2.80 17.31 15.89
N GLU A 482 3.10 16.53 16.92
CA GLU A 482 4.45 16.46 17.48
C GLU A 482 5.39 15.71 16.51
N PRO A 483 6.59 16.24 16.22
CA PRO A 483 7.53 15.61 15.31
C PRO A 483 8.08 14.30 15.88
N GLU A 484 8.22 13.31 15.00
CA GLU A 484 8.99 12.11 15.35
C GLU A 484 10.46 12.48 15.57
N ASP A 485 11.13 11.76 16.46
CA ASP A 485 12.55 11.96 16.71
C ASP A 485 13.35 11.77 15.41
N TYR A 486 14.01 12.85 14.99
CA TYR A 486 14.75 13.01 13.74
C TYR A 486 15.79 11.90 13.52
N ASP A 487 16.41 11.40 14.60
CA ASP A 487 17.45 10.36 14.52
C ASP A 487 16.88 8.93 14.50
N THR A 488 15.66 8.75 15.02
CA THR A 488 15.02 7.43 15.10
C THR A 488 14.33 7.00 13.81
N LEU A 489 14.04 7.95 12.91
CA LEU A 489 13.49 7.69 11.58
C LEU A 489 14.36 6.70 10.78
N PHE A 490 15.67 6.68 11.03
CA PHE A 490 16.61 5.72 10.43
C PHE A 490 16.58 4.32 11.10
N LYS A 491 16.53 4.28 12.43
CA LYS A 491 16.74 3.06 13.24
C LYS A 491 15.59 2.04 13.15
N ARG A 492 14.37 2.48 12.80
CA ARG A 492 13.20 1.60 12.67
C ARG A 492 13.21 0.68 11.43
N SER A 493 14.12 0.93 10.47
CA SER A 493 14.29 0.15 9.24
C SER A 493 15.10 -1.14 9.47
N GLY A 494 16.09 -1.10 10.37
CA GLY A 494 17.00 -2.22 10.63
C GLY A 494 16.34 -3.43 11.29
N SER A 495 15.26 -3.22 12.05
CA SER A 495 14.58 -4.31 12.77
C SER A 495 13.59 -5.11 11.90
N ARG A 496 13.18 -4.59 10.73
CA ARG A 496 12.31 -5.31 9.79
C ARG A 496 13.07 -6.08 8.71
N TYR A 497 14.27 -5.64 8.33
CA TYR A 497 15.09 -6.31 7.30
C TYR A 497 15.86 -7.54 7.82
N ILE A 498 16.20 -7.61 9.12
CA ILE A 498 16.90 -8.79 9.67
C ILE A 498 15.95 -9.99 9.88
N LYS A 499 14.63 -9.79 9.88
CA LYS A 499 13.66 -10.90 9.99
C LYS A 499 13.22 -11.52 8.65
N SER A 500 13.50 -10.89 7.52
CA SER A 500 13.17 -11.46 6.20
C SER A 500 14.29 -12.32 5.60
N ASP A 501 15.55 -12.09 5.97
CA ASP A 501 16.69 -12.77 5.32
C ASP A 501 17.32 -13.93 6.13
N ILE A 502 16.71 -14.32 7.26
CA ILE A 502 17.08 -15.55 8.01
C ILE A 502 15.99 -16.64 7.84
N LYS A 503 15.26 -16.63 6.72
CA LYS A 503 14.32 -17.71 6.37
C LYS A 503 14.60 -18.42 5.04
N ASN A 504 15.72 -18.11 4.38
CA ASN A 504 16.19 -18.84 3.20
C ASN A 504 17.70 -19.11 3.27
N LEU A 505 18.12 -19.82 4.32
CA LEU A 505 19.32 -20.66 4.32
C LEU A 505 19.02 -21.94 5.11
#